data_AF-A0A955BXQ9-F1
#
_entry.id   AF-A0A955BXQ9-F1
#
_cell.length_a   1.000
_cell.length_b   1.000
_cell.length_c   1.000
_cell.angle_alpha   90.00
_cell.angle_beta   90.00
_cell.angle_gamma   90.00
#
_symmetry.space_group_name_H-M   'P 1'
#
loop_
_entity.id
_entity.type
_entity.pdbx_description
1 polymer ?
#
loop_
_entity_poly.entity_id
_entity_poly.type
_entity_poly.pdbx_seq_one_letter_code
_entity_poly.pdbx_strand_id
1 'polypeptide(L)'
;MASLVAAAIDGDEAAFERIHDRLSGGVRAFLSRRLNSADIVEELAQRAWVAVWQALNEGRYDPSRAAISTFVYAVSYRMFQQHLRSERLRRGAELESDALAGADTLAADLHHAELIDALRDALATSGLTPDEREILEALSQNTSERAIATQQGVAASTINARKKSALAKLRRRLGGLGFGGAGEDSGGLD
;
A
#
# COMPACT_ATOMS: atom_id res chain seq x y z
N MET A 1 6.97 -11.95 0.24
CA MET A 1 5.54 -11.92 -0.12
C MET A 1 5.19 -13.07 -1.06
N ALA A 2 5.91 -13.24 -2.19
CA ALA A 2 5.64 -14.29 -3.18
C ALA A 2 5.50 -15.73 -2.62
N SER A 3 6.36 -16.14 -1.69
CA SER A 3 6.27 -17.47 -1.06
C SER A 3 5.00 -17.66 -0.21
N LEU A 4 4.54 -16.62 0.48
CA LEU A 4 3.27 -16.64 1.22
C LEU A 4 2.09 -16.75 0.26
N VAL A 5 2.16 -16.03 -0.86
CA VAL A 5 1.10 -16.05 -1.88
C VAL A 5 0.98 -17.44 -2.51
N ALA A 6 2.10 -18.07 -2.88
CA ALA A 6 2.08 -19.44 -3.41
C ALA A 6 1.46 -20.42 -2.40
N ALA A 7 1.91 -20.39 -1.14
CA ALA A 7 1.35 -21.25 -0.10
C ALA A 7 -0.15 -20.98 0.15
N ALA A 8 -0.59 -19.72 0.14
CA ALA A 8 -1.99 -19.37 0.30
C ALA A 8 -2.86 -19.82 -0.89
N ILE A 9 -2.33 -19.81 -2.11
CA ILE A 9 -3.01 -20.38 -3.29
C ILE A 9 -3.20 -21.90 -3.12
N ASP A 10 -2.24 -22.58 -2.50
CA ASP A 10 -2.31 -24.01 -2.18
C ASP A 10 -3.18 -24.31 -0.94
N GLY A 11 -3.83 -23.29 -0.35
CA GLY A 11 -4.74 -23.44 0.77
C GLY A 11 -4.12 -23.33 2.17
N ASP A 12 -2.88 -22.85 2.29
CA ASP A 12 -2.24 -22.58 3.59
C ASP A 12 -2.89 -21.36 4.28
N GLU A 13 -3.72 -21.63 5.28
CA GLU A 13 -4.41 -20.61 6.08
C GLU A 13 -3.44 -19.71 6.85
N ALA A 14 -2.33 -20.23 7.36
CA ALA A 14 -1.35 -19.43 8.11
C ALA A 14 -0.57 -18.48 7.18
N ALA A 15 -0.32 -18.92 5.93
CA ALA A 15 0.23 -18.04 4.92
C ALA A 15 -0.75 -16.90 4.56
N PHE A 16 -2.04 -17.20 4.47
CA PHE A 16 -3.08 -16.20 4.24
C PHE A 16 -3.24 -15.22 5.40
N GLU A 17 -3.21 -15.68 6.65
CA GLU A 17 -3.25 -14.83 7.83
C GLU A 17 -2.08 -13.82 7.85
N ARG A 18 -0.88 -14.27 7.46
CA ARG A 18 0.28 -13.38 7.32
C ARG A 18 0.14 -12.35 6.20
N ILE A 19 -0.59 -12.67 5.13
CA ILE A 19 -0.93 -11.70 4.07
C ILE A 19 -1.95 -10.69 4.60
N HIS A 20 -2.98 -11.17 5.29
CA HIS A 20 -4.00 -10.37 5.96
C HIS A 20 -3.36 -9.34 6.89
N ASP A 21 -2.52 -9.77 7.84
CA ASP A 21 -1.92 -8.88 8.85
C ASP A 21 -1.12 -7.73 8.23
N ARG A 22 -0.45 -7.98 7.09
CA ARG A 22 0.35 -6.97 6.40
C ARG A 22 -0.51 -5.92 5.69
N LEU A 23 -1.65 -6.32 5.14
CA LEU A 23 -2.45 -5.48 4.25
C LEU A 23 -3.71 -4.91 4.92
N SER A 24 -4.20 -5.50 6.01
CA SER A 24 -5.47 -5.13 6.65
C SER A 24 -5.53 -3.68 7.12
N GLY A 25 -4.43 -3.14 7.66
CA GLY A 25 -4.37 -1.72 8.01
C GLY A 25 -4.52 -0.80 6.80
N GLY A 26 -3.93 -1.19 5.66
CA GLY A 26 -4.03 -0.45 4.41
C GLY A 26 -5.44 -0.53 3.79
N VAL A 27 -6.07 -1.69 3.83
CA VAL A 27 -7.46 -1.90 3.36
C VAL A 27 -8.45 -1.06 4.19
N ARG A 28 -8.32 -1.06 5.51
CA ARG A 28 -9.16 -0.25 6.40
C ARG A 28 -9.01 1.24 6.13
N ALA A 29 -7.78 1.73 6.01
CA ALA A 29 -7.51 3.13 5.67
C ALA A 29 -8.07 3.52 4.28
N PHE A 30 -8.02 2.60 3.32
CA PHE A 30 -8.60 2.81 1.99
C PHE A 30 -10.13 2.95 2.05
N LEU A 31 -10.81 2.07 2.79
CA LEU A 31 -12.26 2.12 2.94
C LEU A 31 -12.72 3.31 3.79
N SER A 32 -12.00 3.66 4.85
CA SER A 32 -12.37 4.78 5.74
C SER A 32 -12.25 6.16 5.09
N ARG A 33 -11.40 6.32 4.07
CA ARG A 33 -11.37 7.54 3.23
C ARG A 33 -12.63 7.71 2.38
N ARG A 34 -13.43 6.65 2.19
CA ARG A 34 -14.61 6.61 1.32
C ARG A 34 -15.93 6.50 2.09
N LEU A 35 -15.86 6.02 3.33
CA LEU A 35 -17.01 5.71 4.17
C LEU A 35 -16.86 6.41 5.52
N ASN A 36 -17.93 7.09 5.94
CA ASN A 36 -17.94 7.83 7.22
C ASN A 36 -18.35 6.97 8.43
N SER A 37 -18.58 5.66 8.24
CA SER A 37 -18.99 4.74 9.31
C SER A 37 -17.94 3.67 9.52
N ALA A 38 -17.38 3.59 10.74
CA ALA A 38 -16.42 2.58 11.12
C ALA A 38 -17.01 1.16 11.01
N ASP A 39 -18.26 0.97 11.41
CA ASP A 39 -18.93 -0.34 11.36
C ASP A 39 -19.04 -0.87 9.92
N ILE A 40 -19.39 0.00 8.97
CA ILE A 40 -19.45 -0.36 7.55
C ILE A 40 -18.06 -0.68 7.00
N VAL A 41 -17.03 0.09 7.41
CA VAL A 41 -15.64 -0.18 7.01
C VAL A 41 -15.21 -1.58 7.45
N GLU A 42 -15.50 -1.95 8.70
CA GLU A 42 -15.17 -3.28 9.24
C GLU A 42 -15.91 -4.40 8.50
N GLU A 43 -17.21 -4.25 8.28
CA GLU A 43 -18.02 -5.22 7.55
C GLU A 43 -17.47 -5.46 6.14
N LEU A 44 -17.18 -4.38 5.40
CA LEU A 44 -16.69 -4.49 4.04
C LEU A 44 -15.25 -5.02 3.98
N ALA A 45 -14.40 -4.66 4.93
CA ALA A 45 -13.05 -5.22 5.02
C ALA A 45 -13.11 -6.74 5.25
N GLN A 46 -13.94 -7.20 6.18
CA GLN A 46 -14.11 -8.63 6.44
C GLN A 46 -14.64 -9.37 5.21
N ARG A 47 -15.67 -8.84 4.56
CA ARG A 47 -16.22 -9.41 3.32
C ARG A 47 -15.19 -9.45 2.19
N ALA A 48 -14.36 -8.42 2.07
CA ALA A 48 -13.29 -8.38 1.08
C ALA A 48 -12.28 -9.51 1.34
N TRP A 49 -11.85 -9.71 2.58
CA TRP A 49 -10.91 -10.77 2.92
C TRP A 49 -11.46 -12.18 2.68
N VAL A 50 -12.72 -12.43 3.01
CA VAL A 50 -13.39 -13.69 2.67
C VAL A 50 -13.41 -13.90 1.14
N ALA A 51 -13.73 -12.86 0.38
CA ALA A 51 -13.76 -12.95 -1.08
C ALA A 51 -12.36 -13.15 -1.70
N VAL A 52 -11.31 -12.59 -1.09
CA VAL A 52 -9.92 -12.82 -1.49
C VAL A 52 -9.56 -14.28 -1.25
N TRP A 53 -9.83 -14.82 -0.06
CA TRP A 53 -9.54 -16.23 0.26
C TRP A 53 -10.22 -17.19 -0.72
N GLN A 54 -11.51 -17.00 -0.97
CA GLN A 54 -12.25 -17.78 -1.96
C GLN A 54 -11.64 -17.67 -3.36
N ALA A 55 -11.21 -16.46 -3.76
CA ALA A 55 -10.60 -16.27 -5.06
C ALA A 55 -9.24 -16.96 -5.22
N LEU A 56 -8.44 -17.02 -4.16
CA LEU A 56 -7.19 -17.77 -4.15
C LEU A 56 -7.47 -19.26 -4.33
N ASN A 57 -8.37 -19.82 -3.52
CA ASN A 57 -8.71 -21.25 -3.53
C ASN A 57 -9.38 -21.71 -4.84
N GLU A 58 -10.14 -20.82 -5.49
CA GLU A 58 -10.80 -21.11 -6.77
C GLU A 58 -9.90 -20.84 -7.99
N GLY A 59 -8.63 -20.46 -7.78
CA GLY A 59 -7.69 -20.17 -8.88
C GLY A 59 -8.06 -18.92 -9.69
N ARG A 60 -8.82 -17.99 -9.10
CA ARG A 60 -9.24 -16.74 -9.75
C ARG A 60 -8.19 -15.62 -9.67
N TYR A 61 -7.12 -15.83 -8.90
CA TYR A 61 -5.99 -14.92 -8.80
C TYR A 61 -4.80 -15.46 -9.61
N ASP A 62 -4.20 -14.58 -10.43
CA ASP A 62 -3.01 -14.89 -11.22
C ASP A 62 -1.86 -13.95 -10.84
N PRO A 63 -0.81 -14.45 -10.16
CA PRO A 63 0.33 -13.64 -9.73
C PRO A 63 1.18 -13.09 -10.87
N SER A 64 1.04 -13.61 -12.10
CA SER A 64 1.72 -13.05 -13.28
C SER A 64 1.04 -11.79 -13.81
N ARG A 65 -0.25 -11.59 -13.49
CA ARG A 65 -1.06 -10.48 -13.98
C ARG A 65 -1.14 -9.30 -13.00
N ALA A 66 -1.07 -9.58 -11.69
CA ALA A 66 -1.13 -8.54 -10.67
C ALA A 66 -0.51 -9.01 -9.35
N ALA A 67 0.07 -8.07 -8.59
CA ALA A 67 0.49 -8.33 -7.22
C ALA A 67 -0.73 -8.64 -6.33
N ILE A 68 -0.50 -9.42 -5.26
CA ILE A 68 -1.57 -9.81 -4.32
C ILE A 68 -2.22 -8.59 -3.65
N SER A 69 -1.46 -7.53 -3.40
CA SER A 69 -1.98 -6.30 -2.84
C SER A 69 -2.94 -5.60 -3.79
N THR A 70 -2.54 -5.42 -5.05
CA THR A 70 -3.38 -4.92 -6.15
C THR A 70 -4.70 -5.68 -6.20
N PHE A 71 -4.62 -7.00 -6.12
CA PHE A 71 -5.80 -7.87 -6.12
C PHE A 71 -6.69 -7.64 -4.90
N VAL A 72 -6.14 -7.60 -3.69
CA VAL A 72 -6.87 -7.33 -2.44
C VAL A 72 -7.61 -5.99 -2.51
N TYR A 73 -6.94 -4.92 -2.94
CA TYR A 73 -7.56 -3.60 -3.07
C TYR A 73 -8.65 -3.56 -4.14
N ALA A 74 -8.47 -4.25 -5.27
CA ALA A 74 -9.51 -4.38 -6.29
C ALA A 74 -10.76 -5.08 -5.74
N VAL A 75 -10.58 -6.15 -4.94
CA VAL A 75 -11.69 -6.83 -4.26
C VAL A 75 -12.36 -5.91 -3.23
N SER A 76 -11.59 -5.18 -2.40
CA SER A 76 -12.13 -4.21 -1.45
C SER A 76 -12.94 -3.10 -2.12
N TYR A 77 -12.45 -2.58 -3.25
CA TYR A 77 -13.17 -1.58 -4.03
C TYR A 77 -14.46 -2.14 -4.63
N ARG A 78 -14.44 -3.38 -5.13
CA ARG A 78 -15.65 -4.06 -5.60
C ARG A 78 -16.69 -4.20 -4.48
N MET A 79 -16.27 -4.50 -3.25
CA MET A 79 -17.16 -4.55 -2.08
C MET A 79 -17.76 -3.17 -1.78
N PHE A 80 -16.95 -2.11 -1.81
CA PHE A 80 -17.41 -0.73 -1.67
C PHE A 80 -18.44 -0.35 -2.74
N GLN A 81 -18.16 -0.63 -4.01
CA GLN A 81 -19.09 -0.38 -5.12
C GLN A 81 -20.38 -1.17 -4.98
N GLN A 82 -20.31 -2.42 -4.52
CA GLN A 82 -21.50 -3.22 -4.22
C GLN A 82 -22.32 -2.60 -3.09
N HIS A 83 -21.68 -2.13 -2.02
CA HIS A 83 -22.35 -1.44 -0.91
C HIS A 83 -23.05 -0.16 -1.40
N LEU A 84 -22.38 0.68 -2.18
CA LEU A 84 -22.99 1.88 -2.76
C LEU A 84 -24.21 1.56 -3.64
N ARG A 85 -24.13 0.52 -4.48
CA ARG A 85 -25.27 0.07 -5.30
C ARG A 85 -26.45 -0.39 -4.44
N SER A 86 -26.19 -1.18 -3.39
CA SER A 86 -27.23 -1.63 -2.46
C SER A 86 -27.88 -0.46 -1.71
N GLU A 87 -27.08 0.51 -1.25
CA GLU A 87 -27.56 1.72 -0.58
C GLU A 87 -28.40 2.60 -1.52
N ARG A 88 -27.99 2.75 -2.78
CA ARG A 88 -28.74 3.49 -3.83
C ARG A 88 -30.08 2.80 -4.14
N LEU A 89 -30.08 1.48 -4.28
CA LEU A 89 -31.30 0.70 -4.48
C LEU A 89 -32.27 0.85 -3.30
N ARG A 90 -31.75 0.83 -2.07
CA ARG A 90 -32.57 1.07 -0.86
C ARG A 90 -33.15 2.49 -0.81
N ARG A 91 -32.47 3.47 -1.41
CA ARG A 91 -32.88 4.88 -1.46
C ARG A 91 -33.67 5.27 -2.71
N GLY A 92 -33.93 4.34 -3.63
CA GLY A 92 -34.80 4.55 -4.79
C GLY A 92 -34.29 5.53 -5.84
N ALA A 93 -32.97 5.72 -5.98
CA ALA A 93 -32.39 6.63 -6.97
C ALA A 93 -31.81 5.85 -8.17
N GLU A 94 -32.40 6.05 -9.36
CA GLU A 94 -31.79 5.76 -10.65
C GLU A 94 -30.74 6.82 -10.98
N LEU A 95 -29.59 6.41 -11.51
CA LEU A 95 -28.99 6.97 -12.74
C LEU A 95 -27.70 6.22 -13.12
N GLU A 96 -27.62 5.88 -14.40
CA GLU A 96 -26.43 5.48 -15.14
C GLU A 96 -25.33 6.55 -15.06
N SER A 97 -24.07 6.13 -15.25
CA SER A 97 -22.85 6.96 -15.34
C SER A 97 -21.98 7.09 -14.07
N ASP A 98 -21.53 5.98 -13.50
CA ASP A 98 -20.47 5.98 -12.46
C ASP A 98 -19.33 4.96 -12.74
N ALA A 99 -19.46 4.14 -13.80
CA ALA A 99 -18.51 3.06 -14.09
C ALA A 99 -17.15 3.56 -14.62
N LEU A 100 -17.11 4.70 -15.32
CA LEU A 100 -15.87 5.27 -15.86
C LEU A 100 -15.07 6.07 -14.82
N ALA A 101 -15.73 6.89 -13.99
CA ALA A 101 -15.05 7.64 -12.92
C ALA A 101 -14.46 6.70 -11.85
N GLY A 102 -15.11 5.57 -11.59
CA GLY A 102 -14.60 4.56 -10.68
C GLY A 102 -13.34 3.82 -11.15
N ALA A 103 -13.15 3.66 -12.47
CA ALA A 103 -12.01 2.96 -13.05
C ALA A 103 -10.71 3.76 -12.94
N ASP A 104 -10.74 5.07 -13.22
CA ASP A 104 -9.57 5.95 -13.07
C ASP A 104 -9.16 6.13 -11.61
N THR A 105 -10.16 6.25 -10.72
CA THR A 105 -9.90 6.33 -9.28
C THR A 105 -9.29 5.03 -8.76
N LEU A 106 -9.83 3.88 -9.19
CA LEU A 106 -9.28 2.56 -8.85
C LEU A 106 -7.85 2.38 -9.38
N ALA A 107 -7.54 2.78 -10.61
CA ALA A 107 -6.18 2.69 -11.14
C ALA A 107 -5.19 3.55 -10.35
N ALA A 108 -5.57 4.78 -9.98
CA ALA A 108 -4.75 5.66 -9.14
C ALA A 108 -4.57 5.11 -7.72
N ASP A 109 -5.62 4.53 -7.13
CA ASP A 109 -5.56 3.93 -5.80
C ASP A 109 -4.75 2.62 -5.76
N LEU A 110 -4.86 1.80 -6.80
CA LEU A 110 -4.06 0.58 -6.97
C LEU A 110 -2.59 0.92 -7.11
N HIS A 111 -2.26 1.95 -7.90
CA HIS A 111 -0.89 2.47 -7.98
C HIS A 111 -0.40 2.99 -6.62
N HIS A 112 -1.25 3.69 -5.86
CA HIS A 112 -0.90 4.19 -4.53
C HIS A 112 -0.69 3.06 -3.51
N ALA A 113 -1.49 2.00 -3.57
CA ALA A 113 -1.35 0.80 -2.75
C ALA A 113 -0.06 0.03 -3.08
N GLU A 114 0.23 -0.17 -4.36
CA GLU A 114 1.48 -0.77 -4.85
C GLU A 114 2.70 0.03 -4.39
N LEU A 115 2.62 1.36 -4.44
CA LEU A 115 3.66 2.26 -3.93
C LEU A 115 3.85 2.12 -2.41
N ILE A 116 2.76 2.02 -1.63
CA ILE A 116 2.83 1.85 -0.18
C ILE A 116 3.47 0.51 0.18
N ASP A 117 3.11 -0.57 -0.52
CA ASP A 117 3.68 -1.89 -0.26
C ASP A 117 5.12 -2.01 -0.72
N ALA A 118 5.46 -1.42 -1.88
CA ALA A 118 6.84 -1.30 -2.32
C ALA A 118 7.68 -0.47 -1.34
N LEU A 119 7.11 0.60 -0.77
CA LEU A 119 7.77 1.40 0.26
C LEU A 119 7.96 0.62 1.56
N ARG A 120 6.96 -0.16 2.00
CA ARG A 120 7.07 -1.03 3.18
C ARG A 120 8.11 -2.13 3.00
N ASP A 121 8.10 -2.80 1.85
CA ASP A 121 9.10 -3.81 1.52
C ASP A 121 10.50 -3.20 1.40
N ALA A 122 10.61 -2.03 0.77
CA ALA A 122 11.85 -1.27 0.72
C ALA A 122 12.32 -0.91 2.13
N LEU A 123 11.47 -0.40 3.03
CA LEU A 123 11.83 -0.10 4.43
C LEU A 123 12.29 -1.34 5.21
N ALA A 124 11.70 -2.51 4.94
CA ALA A 124 12.05 -3.77 5.58
C ALA A 124 13.36 -4.38 5.05
N THR A 125 13.68 -4.18 3.76
CA THR A 125 14.76 -4.92 3.05
C THR A 125 15.92 -4.03 2.58
N SER A 126 15.88 -2.72 2.85
CA SER A 126 16.88 -1.73 2.40
C SER A 126 18.17 -1.69 3.22
N GLY A 127 18.27 -2.46 4.31
CA GLY A 127 19.45 -2.43 5.18
C GLY A 127 19.67 -1.06 5.84
N LEU A 128 18.57 -0.40 6.21
CA LEU A 128 18.60 0.83 7.00
C LEU A 128 19.20 0.53 8.37
N THR A 129 20.12 1.38 8.82
CA THR A 129 20.60 1.33 10.21
C THR A 129 19.50 1.80 11.17
N PRO A 130 19.60 1.48 12.48
CA PRO A 130 18.66 1.99 13.47
C PRO A 130 18.50 3.52 13.42
N ASP A 131 19.62 4.25 13.37
CA ASP A 131 19.65 5.72 13.27
C ASP A 131 18.95 6.26 12.01
N GLU A 132 19.11 5.58 10.87
CA GLU A 132 18.45 5.98 9.61
C GLU A 132 16.94 5.75 9.68
N ARG A 133 16.49 4.67 10.32
CA ARG A 133 15.06 4.36 10.52
C ARG A 133 14.41 5.39 11.45
N GLU A 134 15.07 5.70 12.56
CA GLU A 134 14.59 6.67 13.55
C GLU A 134 14.40 8.06 12.92
N ILE A 135 15.35 8.49 12.08
CA ILE A 135 15.23 9.77 11.35
C ILE A 135 14.04 9.77 10.40
N LEU A 136 13.82 8.68 9.63
CA LEU A 136 12.68 8.58 8.73
C LEU A 136 11.35 8.60 9.49
N GLU A 137 11.29 7.94 10.64
CA GLU A 137 10.11 7.93 11.51
C GLU A 137 9.83 9.32 12.09
N ALA A 138 10.84 10.01 12.63
CA ALA A 138 10.69 11.36 13.15
C ALA A 138 10.25 12.37 12.07
N LEU A 139 10.79 12.24 10.85
CA LEU A 139 10.36 13.03 9.69
C LEU A 139 8.91 12.73 9.28
N SER A 140 8.48 11.46 9.37
CA SER A 140 7.08 11.07 9.08
C SER A 140 6.08 11.69 10.07
N GLN A 141 6.54 12.04 11.26
CA GLN A 141 5.78 12.74 12.29
C GLN A 141 5.89 14.28 12.19
N ASN A 142 6.38 14.81 11.05
CA ASN A 142 6.62 16.24 10.82
C ASN A 142 7.63 16.89 11.79
N THR A 143 8.54 16.12 12.39
CA THR A 143 9.60 16.68 13.23
C THR A 143 10.67 17.33 12.34
N SER A 144 11.05 18.58 12.64
CA SER A 144 12.09 19.27 11.87
C SER A 144 13.47 18.64 12.05
N GLU A 145 14.30 18.64 11.00
CA GLU A 145 15.69 18.13 11.06
C GLU A 145 16.52 18.78 12.18
N ARG A 146 16.26 20.07 12.46
CA ARG A 146 16.91 20.81 13.54
C ARG A 146 16.49 20.29 14.92
N ALA A 147 15.21 19.98 15.11
CA ALA A 147 14.71 19.40 16.35
C ALA A 147 15.26 17.98 16.57
N ILE A 148 15.34 17.16 15.51
CA ILE A 148 15.95 15.82 15.56
C ILE A 148 17.44 15.91 15.94
N ALA A 149 18.17 16.86 15.33
CA ALA A 149 19.59 17.10 15.64
C ALA A 149 19.79 17.45 17.13
N THR A 150 18.96 18.35 17.66
CA THR A 150 18.98 18.71 19.09
C THR A 150 18.65 17.51 19.99
N GLN A 151 17.63 16.73 19.64
CA GLN A 151 17.20 15.58 20.44
C GLN A 151 18.26 14.46 20.49
N GLN A 152 18.96 14.22 19.38
CA GLN A 152 20.01 13.18 19.29
C GLN A 152 21.41 13.69 19.68
N GLY A 153 21.56 14.99 20.00
CA GLY A 153 22.86 15.57 20.39
C GLY A 153 23.89 15.57 19.26
N VAL A 154 23.45 15.63 17.99
CA VAL A 154 24.32 15.58 16.80
C VAL A 154 24.20 16.84 15.96
N ALA A 155 25.17 17.08 15.08
CA ALA A 155 25.12 18.19 14.13
C ALA A 155 24.01 17.99 13.09
N ALA A 156 23.38 19.08 12.63
CA ALA A 156 22.38 19.04 11.56
C ALA A 156 22.93 18.46 10.24
N SER A 157 24.24 18.62 9.98
CA SER A 157 24.93 17.99 8.85
C SER A 157 24.87 16.47 8.91
N THR A 158 24.95 15.89 10.11
CA THR A 158 24.84 14.44 10.34
C THR A 158 23.44 13.93 10.04
N ILE A 159 22.39 14.66 10.47
CA ILE A 159 21.00 14.33 10.15
C ILE A 159 20.76 14.35 8.64
N ASN A 160 21.26 15.38 7.94
CA ASN A 160 21.14 15.47 6.48
C ASN A 160 21.86 14.32 5.76
N ALA A 161 23.08 13.97 6.20
CA ALA A 161 23.83 12.84 5.64
C ALA A 161 23.10 11.51 5.82
N ARG A 162 22.56 11.25 7.01
CA ARG A 162 21.77 10.04 7.32
C ARG A 162 20.47 9.99 6.51
N LYS A 163 19.75 11.12 6.40
CA LYS A 163 18.55 11.24 5.56
C LYS A 163 18.85 10.92 4.10
N LYS A 164 19.91 11.51 3.52
CA LYS A 164 20.32 11.24 2.14
C LYS A 164 20.67 9.77 1.93
N SER A 165 21.42 9.18 2.86
CA SER A 165 21.76 7.74 2.83
C SER A 165 20.50 6.86 2.85
N ALA A 166 19.58 7.13 3.78
CA ALA A 166 18.33 6.40 3.93
C ALA A 166 17.47 6.47 2.66
N LEU A 167 17.29 7.68 2.10
CA LEU A 167 16.55 7.88 0.85
C LEU A 167 17.22 7.22 -0.35
N ALA A 168 18.55 7.21 -0.43
CA ALA A 168 19.26 6.51 -1.50
C ALA A 168 19.10 4.99 -1.42
N LYS A 169 19.08 4.41 -0.21
CA LYS A 169 18.80 2.98 0.00
C LYS A 169 17.37 2.61 -0.40
N LEU A 170 16.40 3.44 -0.01
CA LEU A 170 15.00 3.27 -0.41
C LEU A 170 14.83 3.39 -1.92
N ARG A 171 15.41 4.42 -2.56
CA ARG A 171 15.37 4.61 -4.01
C ARG A 171 15.97 3.44 -4.78
N ARG A 172 17.12 2.91 -4.35
CA ARG A 172 17.73 1.73 -4.99
C ARG A 172 16.82 0.50 -4.91
N ARG A 173 16.14 0.30 -3.77
CA ARG A 173 15.20 -0.81 -3.62
C ARG A 173 13.94 -0.63 -4.46
N LEU A 174 13.35 0.56 -4.43
CA LEU A 174 12.18 0.89 -5.24
C LEU A 174 12.48 0.82 -6.75
N GLY A 175 13.66 1.27 -7.17
CA GLY A 175 14.13 1.15 -8.56
C GLY A 175 14.31 -0.31 -9.00
N GLY A 176 14.83 -1.18 -8.12
CA GLY A 176 14.91 -2.62 -8.38
C GLY A 176 13.55 -3.34 -8.44
N LEU A 177 12.49 -2.71 -7.92
CA LEU A 177 11.11 -3.19 -7.97
C LEU A 177 10.30 -2.56 -9.13
N GLY A 178 10.95 -1.79 -10.02
CA GLY A 178 10.30 -1.16 -11.17
C GLY A 178 9.59 0.17 -10.88
N PHE A 179 9.68 0.70 -9.65
CA PHE A 179 9.11 2.01 -9.27
C PHE A 179 10.02 3.20 -9.62
N GLY A 180 10.95 3.02 -10.56
CA GLY A 180 11.81 4.08 -11.10
C GLY A 180 11.24 4.58 -12.41
N GLY A 181 10.64 5.77 -12.41
CA GLY A 181 10.35 6.48 -13.64
C GLY A 181 11.64 6.71 -14.44
N ALA A 182 11.59 6.42 -15.73
CA ALA A 182 12.53 6.94 -16.70
C ALA A 182 12.56 8.47 -16.57
N GLY A 183 13.61 9.01 -15.98
CA GLY A 183 13.68 10.42 -15.67
C GLY A 183 14.82 10.74 -14.72
N GLU A 184 16.05 10.49 -15.19
CA GLU A 184 17.26 11.29 -14.96
C GLU A 184 18.46 10.45 -15.42
N ASP A 185 18.52 10.24 -16.74
CA ASP A 185 19.78 9.98 -17.42
C ASP A 185 19.83 10.92 -18.63
N SER A 186 20.21 12.17 -18.34
CA SER A 186 20.65 13.12 -19.35
C SER A 186 21.72 14.01 -18.73
N GLY A 187 22.97 13.60 -18.93
CA GLY A 187 24.11 14.49 -19.19
C GLY A 187 24.69 15.21 -17.99
N GLY A 188 25.80 14.68 -17.48
CA GLY A 188 26.81 15.52 -16.85
C GLY A 188 27.59 16.34 -17.88
N LEU A 189 28.40 17.26 -17.33
CA LEU A 189 29.61 17.87 -17.94
C LEU A 189 29.27 18.78 -19.14
N ASP A 190 29.26 20.10 -18.98
CA ASP A 190 30.42 20.99 -18.74
C ASP A 190 29.95 22.37 -18.24
#